data_AF-A0A9D4NN72-F1
#
_entry.id   AF-A0A9D4NN72-F1
#
_cell.length_a   1.000
_cell.length_b   1.000
_cell.length_c   1.000
_cell.angle_alpha   90.00
_cell.angle_beta   90.00
_cell.angle_gamma   90.00
#
_symmetry.space_group_name_H-M   'P 1'
#
loop_
_entity.id
_entity.type
_entity.pdbx_description
1 polymer ?
#
loop_
_entity_poly.entity_id
_entity_poly.type
_entity_poly.pdbx_seq_one_letter_code
_entity_poly.pdbx_strand_id
1 'polypeptide(L)'
;MLTQKGSNDLTVISEHDAPMLTQKGSNDLAVNTEHDTPMLTQKGSNDFAVNTEHHTSMLTHKGSNNFAVNTELNTSMLTQKGSNDLVVNT
;
A
#
# COMPACT_ATOMS: atom_id res chain seq x y z
N MET A 1 -0.36 0.15 14.59
CA MET A 1 -1.39 -0.16 13.59
C MET A 1 -2.38 0.98 13.54
N LEU A 2 -2.58 1.61 12.37
CA LEU A 2 -3.60 2.62 12.13
C LEU A 2 -4.78 1.97 11.39
N THR A 3 -6.02 2.38 11.67
CA THR A 3 -7.21 1.88 10.96
C THR A 3 -8.09 3.03 10.52
N GLN A 4 -8.33 3.14 9.21
CA GLN A 4 -9.19 4.15 8.61
C GLN A 4 -10.47 3.52 8.06
N LYS A 5 -11.57 4.27 8.12
CA LYS A 5 -12.90 3.87 7.62
C LYS A 5 -13.58 5.05 6.94
N GLY A 6 -14.29 4.77 5.85
CA GLY A 6 -15.01 5.78 5.07
C GLY A 6 -14.30 6.09 3.77
N SER A 7 -14.23 7.37 3.43
CA SER A 7 -13.47 7.88 2.28
C SER A 7 -12.61 9.05 2.72
N ASN A 8 -11.32 8.76 2.91
CA ASN A 8 -10.31 9.73 3.31
C ASN A 8 -8.99 9.32 2.66
N ASP A 9 -8.18 10.30 2.29
CA ASP A 9 -6.87 10.05 1.71
C ASP A 9 -5.80 10.14 2.79
N LEU A 10 -4.73 9.35 2.65
CA LEU A 10 -3.63 9.31 3.61
C LEU A 10 -2.28 9.35 2.91
N THR A 11 -1.38 10.16 3.43
CA THR A 11 0.02 10.14 3.04
C THR A 11 0.86 9.76 4.26
N VAL A 12 1.76 8.79 4.07
CA VAL A 12 2.73 8.35 5.07
C VAL A 12 4.12 8.55 4.50
N ILE A 13 4.96 9.27 5.24
CA ILE A 13 6.37 9.47 4.95
C ILE A 13 7.15 9.00 6.18
N SER A 14 8.13 8.13 5.98
CA SER A 14 9.02 7.60 7.03
C SER A 14 10.43 7.44 6.48
N GLU A 15 11.43 7.51 7.36
CA GLU A 15 12.84 7.30 6.99
C GLU A 15 13.25 5.83 7.18
N HIS A 16 12.53 5.05 7.99
CA HIS A 16 13.00 3.71 8.41
C HIS A 16 11.94 2.60 8.42
N ASP A 17 10.75 2.89 8.94
CA ASP A 17 9.66 1.91 9.09
C ASP A 17 8.33 2.60 8.85
N ALA A 18 7.51 2.07 7.94
CA ALA A 18 6.13 2.50 7.79
C ALA A 18 5.17 1.69 8.69
N PRO A 19 4.22 2.33 9.41
CA PRO A 19 3.31 1.63 10.31
C PRO A 19 2.30 0.75 9.56
N MET A 20 1.92 -0.40 10.13
CA MET A 20 0.83 -1.23 9.60
C MET A 20 -0.48 -0.42 9.48
N LEU A 21 -1.10 -0.40 8.30
CA LEU A 21 -2.38 0.29 8.07
C LEU A 21 -3.48 -0.70 7.66
N THR A 22 -4.72 -0.39 8.04
CA THR A 22 -5.92 -1.07 7.54
C THR A 22 -6.94 -0.04 7.08
N GLN A 23 -7.36 -0.12 5.82
CA GLN A 23 -8.31 0.80 5.21
C GLN A 23 -9.60 0.08 4.79
N LYS A 24 -10.76 0.72 5.01
CA LYS A 24 -12.06 0.19 4.61
C LYS A 24 -12.98 1.28 4.07
N GLY A 25 -13.40 1.13 2.82
CA GLY A 25 -14.27 2.05 2.10
C GLY A 25 -13.64 2.40 0.75
N SER A 26 -13.62 3.68 0.39
CA SER A 26 -12.92 4.14 -0.81
C SER A 26 -11.93 5.23 -0.45
N ASN A 27 -10.65 4.90 -0.35
CA ASN A 27 -9.59 5.71 0.26
C ASN A 27 -8.36 5.68 -0.63
N ASP A 28 -7.70 6.81 -0.84
CA ASP A 28 -6.42 6.82 -1.54
C ASP A 28 -5.26 6.83 -0.53
N LEU A 29 -4.18 6.14 -0.85
CA LEU A 29 -3.03 6.03 0.03
C LEU A 29 -1.73 6.25 -0.75
N ALA A 30 -0.84 7.05 -0.19
CA ALA A 30 0.53 7.22 -0.66
C ALA A 30 1.50 6.91 0.48
N VAL A 31 2.45 6.01 0.25
CA VAL A 31 3.51 5.66 1.20
C VAL A 31 4.86 5.92 0.53
N ASN A 32 5.69 6.74 1.17
CA ASN A 32 7.09 6.93 0.80
C ASN A 32 7.98 6.52 1.99
N THR A 33 8.91 5.59 1.80
CA THR A 33 9.81 5.14 2.89
C THR A 33 11.14 4.66 2.35
N GLU A 34 12.26 5.19 2.86
CA GLU A 34 13.61 4.79 2.40
C GLU A 34 13.83 3.28 2.66
N HIS A 35 13.56 2.85 3.90
CA HIS A 35 13.59 1.45 4.31
C HIS A 35 12.18 0.94 4.72
N ASP A 36 11.96 -0.37 4.59
CA ASP A 36 10.80 -1.18 5.01
C ASP A 36 9.38 -0.60 4.85
N THR A 37 8.68 -1.11 3.83
CA THR A 37 7.28 -0.77 3.52
C THR A 37 6.25 -1.49 4.40
N PRO A 38 5.07 -0.88 4.63
CA PRO A 38 4.16 -1.34 5.68
C PRO A 38 3.40 -2.60 5.28
N MET A 39 2.99 -3.40 6.28
CA MET A 39 1.90 -4.36 6.08
C MET A 39 0.58 -3.62 5.91
N LEU A 40 -0.11 -3.88 4.80
CA LEU A 40 -1.31 -3.13 4.41
C LEU A 40 -2.48 -4.06 4.09
N THR A 41 -3.62 -3.77 4.71
CA THR A 41 -4.88 -4.46 4.45
C THR A 41 -5.95 -3.49 3.97
N GLN A 42 -6.39 -3.62 2.72
CA GLN A 42 -7.41 -2.72 2.13
C GLN A 42 -8.70 -3.47 1.77
N LYS A 43 -9.86 -2.85 1.99
CA LYS A 43 -11.17 -3.43 1.66
C LYS A 43 -12.16 -2.39 1.13
N GLY A 44 -12.48 -2.48 -0.16
CA GLY A 44 -13.41 -1.60 -0.85
C GLY A 44 -12.82 -1.13 -2.18
N SER A 45 -12.92 0.17 -2.49
CA SER A 45 -12.41 0.73 -3.75
C SER A 45 -11.31 1.76 -3.50
N ASN A 46 -10.05 1.33 -3.43
CA ASN A 46 -8.95 2.14 -2.90
C ASN A 46 -7.81 2.21 -3.93
N ASP A 47 -7.28 3.40 -4.20
CA ASP A 47 -6.07 3.53 -5.00
C ASP A 47 -4.84 3.67 -4.09
N PHE A 48 -3.71 3.09 -4.50
CA PHE A 48 -2.54 2.99 -3.65
C PHE A 48 -1.24 3.21 -4.43
N ALA A 49 -0.32 3.98 -3.84
CA ALA A 49 1.02 4.22 -4.36
C ALA A 49 2.08 3.96 -3.28
N VAL A 50 3.10 3.18 -3.62
CA VAL A 50 4.33 2.95 -2.82
C VAL A 50 5.52 3.48 -3.58
N ASN A 51 6.37 4.23 -2.89
CA ASN A 51 7.74 4.47 -3.27
C ASN A 51 8.66 4.02 -2.12
N THR A 52 9.67 3.21 -2.43
CA THR A 52 10.67 2.76 -1.44
C THR A 52 12.01 2.46 -2.10
N GLU A 53 13.10 2.61 -1.37
CA GLU A 53 14.44 2.33 -1.90
C GLU A 53 14.83 0.88 -1.55
N HIS A 54 14.67 0.49 -0.29
CA HIS A 54 15.32 -0.69 0.26
C HIS A 54 14.43 -1.89 0.61
N HIS A 55 13.11 -1.84 0.31
CA HIS A 55 12.17 -2.97 0.50
C HIS A 55 11.89 -3.25 2.02
N THR A 56 10.87 -3.97 2.54
CA THR A 56 9.90 -5.02 2.07
C THR A 56 8.41 -4.69 2.27
N SER A 57 7.42 -5.22 1.49
CA SER A 57 5.96 -5.11 1.83
C SER A 57 5.12 -6.39 1.66
N MET A 58 4.18 -6.59 2.61
CA MET A 58 3.08 -7.56 2.54
C MET A 58 1.74 -6.83 2.37
N LEU A 59 1.06 -7.10 1.25
CA LEU A 59 -0.12 -6.36 0.82
C LEU A 59 -1.29 -7.30 0.58
N THR A 60 -2.40 -7.06 1.29
CA THR A 60 -3.64 -7.84 1.14
C THR A 60 -4.78 -6.89 0.82
N HIS A 61 -5.47 -7.11 -0.30
CA HIS A 61 -6.59 -6.25 -0.69
C HIS A 61 -7.79 -7.03 -1.23
N LYS A 62 -8.98 -6.49 -0.94
CA LYS A 62 -10.27 -7.10 -1.27
C LYS A 62 -11.27 -6.07 -1.78
N GLY A 63 -11.47 -6.01 -3.09
CA GLY A 63 -12.41 -5.11 -3.75
C GLY A 63 -11.90 -4.65 -5.12
N SER A 64 -12.09 -3.37 -5.43
CA SER A 64 -11.73 -2.75 -6.72
C SER A 64 -10.59 -1.75 -6.53
N ASN A 65 -9.32 -2.12 -6.73
CA ASN A 65 -8.19 -1.29 -6.30
C ASN A 65 -7.14 -1.13 -7.40
N ASN A 66 -6.63 0.08 -7.61
CA ASN A 66 -5.43 0.29 -8.43
C ASN A 66 -4.21 0.38 -7.52
N PHE A 67 -3.09 -0.24 -7.93
CA PHE A 67 -1.87 -0.24 -7.13
C PHE A 67 -0.63 0.03 -7.98
N ALA A 68 0.18 1.02 -7.56
CA ALA A 68 1.49 1.32 -8.11
C ALA A 68 2.59 1.10 -7.05
N VAL A 69 3.63 0.36 -7.41
CA VAL A 69 4.88 0.23 -6.64
C VAL A 69 6.03 0.79 -7.45
N ASN A 70 6.90 1.55 -6.78
CA ASN A 70 8.24 1.86 -7.23
C ASN A 70 9.22 1.39 -6.14
N THR A 71 10.15 0.48 -6.48
CA THR A 71 11.07 -0.13 -5.49
C THR A 71 12.41 -0.50 -6.10
N GLU A 72 13.53 0.03 -5.59
CA GLU A 72 14.86 -0.26 -6.17
C GLU A 72 15.37 -1.68 -5.82
N LEU A 73 14.82 -2.31 -4.78
CA LEU A 73 15.10 -3.69 -4.37
C LEU A 73 13.80 -4.52 -4.20
N ASN A 74 13.89 -5.86 -4.30
CA ASN A 74 12.77 -6.83 -4.40
C ASN A 74 12.81 -7.87 -3.25
N THR A 75 11.76 -8.62 -2.85
CA THR A 75 10.45 -8.97 -3.47
C THR A 75 9.21 -8.83 -2.54
N SER A 76 8.19 -8.04 -2.90
CA SER A 76 6.97 -7.89 -2.07
C SER A 76 5.97 -9.04 -2.23
N MET A 77 5.22 -9.37 -1.16
CA MET A 77 4.16 -10.39 -1.19
C MET A 77 2.79 -9.73 -1.39
N LEU A 78 2.15 -9.97 -2.53
CA LEU A 78 0.91 -9.33 -2.92
C LEU A 78 -0.26 -10.32 -3.04
N THR A 79 -1.32 -10.11 -2.25
CA THR A 79 -2.55 -10.91 -2.26
C THR A 79 -3.74 -10.03 -2.66
N GLN A 80 -4.17 -10.17 -3.92
CA GLN A 80 -5.28 -9.40 -4.49
C GLN A 80 -6.56 -10.25 -4.56
N LYS A 81 -7.72 -9.68 -4.25
CA LYS A 81 -9.02 -10.34 -4.46
C LYS A 81 -10.10 -9.37 -4.96
N GLY A 82 -10.51 -9.53 -6.21
CA GLY A 82 -11.50 -8.68 -6.90
C GLY A 82 -10.92 -8.13 -8.20
N SER A 83 -11.50 -7.07 -8.75
CA SER A 83 -10.92 -6.35 -9.89
C SER A 83 -9.75 -5.50 -9.40
N ASN A 84 -8.51 -5.78 -9.81
CA ASN A 84 -7.38 -4.99 -9.34
C ASN A 84 -6.37 -4.83 -10.47
N ASP A 85 -5.86 -3.61 -10.62
CA ASP A 85 -4.79 -3.29 -11.55
C ASP A 85 -3.50 -3.07 -10.75
N LEU A 86 -2.39 -3.62 -11.26
CA LEU A 86 -1.08 -3.58 -10.62
C LEU A 86 -0.02 -3.07 -11.60
N VAL A 87 0.71 -2.04 -11.17
CA VAL A 87 1.93 -1.55 -11.81
C VAL A 87 3.07 -1.71 -10.81
N VAL A 88 4.17 -2.35 -11.22
CA VAL A 88 5.39 -2.48 -10.42
C VAL A 88 6.55 -2.00 -11.28
N ASN A 89 7.23 -0.96 -10.79
CA ASN A 89 8.46 -0.40 -11.32
C ASN A 89 9.61 -0.79 -10.38
N THR A 90 10.71 -1.25 -10.97
CA THR A 90 11.92 -1.76 -10.32
C THR A 90 13.12 -1.47 -11.20
#